data_AF-A0AAD1EL37-F1
#
_entry.id   AF-A0AAD1EL37-F1
#
_cell.length_a   1.000
_cell.length_b   1.000
_cell.length_c   1.000
_cell.angle_alpha   90.00
_cell.angle_beta   90.00
_cell.angle_gamma   90.00
#
_symmetry.space_group_name_H-M   'P 1'
#
loop_
_entity.id
_entity.type
_entity.pdbx_description
1 polymer ?
#
loop_
_entity_poly.entity_id
_entity_poly.type
_entity_poly.pdbx_seq_one_letter_code
_entity_poly.pdbx_strand_id
1 'polypeptide(L)' 'MSTIAETGDKLPETFEQIATADAGWTILYRDRDTAQFWELSYPSSDMHGGGPRCLRQLFIESAHQWKPDEK' A
#
# COMPACT_ATOMS: atom_id res chain seq x y z
N MET A 1 -14.20 -11.33 -21.23
CA MET A 1 -14.65 -11.28 -19.83
C MET A 1 -13.50 -10.70 -19.02
N SER A 2 -13.52 -9.38 -18.84
CA SER A 2 -12.50 -8.67 -18.08
C SER A 2 -13.04 -8.52 -16.66
N THR A 3 -12.54 -9.31 -15.73
CA THR A 3 -12.82 -9.12 -14.30
C THR A 3 -12.15 -7.82 -13.89
N ILE A 4 -12.92 -6.73 -13.92
CA ILE A 4 -12.60 -5.58 -13.07
C ILE A 4 -12.64 -6.13 -11.64
N ALA A 5 -11.49 -6.17 -10.97
CA ALA A 5 -11.47 -6.43 -9.54
C ALA A 5 -12.22 -5.25 -8.91
N GLU A 6 -13.49 -5.48 -8.60
CA GLU A 6 -14.31 -4.59 -7.80
C GLU A 6 -13.67 -4.59 -6.41
N THR A 7 -12.73 -3.66 -6.19
CA THR A 7 -12.17 -3.37 -4.86
C THR A 7 -13.25 -2.64 -4.06
N GLY A 8 -14.38 -3.31 -3.83
CA GLY A 8 -15.44 -2.86 -2.95
C GLY A 8 -15.04 -3.18 -1.51
N ASP A 9 -15.00 -2.15 -0.67
CA ASP A 9 -15.21 -2.26 0.78
C ASP A 9 -14.34 -3.26 1.58
N LYS A 10 -13.11 -3.58 1.15
CA LYS A 10 -12.16 -4.21 2.07
C LYS A 10 -11.77 -3.20 3.16
N LEU A 11 -12.43 -3.33 4.31
CA LEU A 11 -12.15 -2.56 5.52
C LEU A 11 -10.67 -2.71 5.89
N PRO A 12 -10.01 -1.64 6.39
CA PRO A 12 -8.59 -1.65 6.75
C PRO A 12 -8.25 -2.68 7.85
N GLU A 13 -9.26 -3.26 8.51
CA GLU A 13 -9.09 -4.29 9.52
C GLU A 13 -8.44 -5.59 9.00
N THR A 14 -8.51 -5.88 7.69
CA THR A 14 -7.83 -7.07 7.14
C THR A 14 -6.38 -6.85 6.76
N PHE A 15 -5.93 -5.59 6.71
CA PHE A 15 -4.56 -5.24 6.36
C PHE A 15 -3.69 -5.16 7.61
N GLU A 16 -2.67 -6.00 7.66
CA GLU A 16 -1.64 -5.95 8.68
C GLU A 16 -0.52 -5.02 8.21
N GLN A 17 -0.18 -4.00 9.01
CA GLN A 17 0.99 -3.18 8.75
C GLN A 17 2.26 -3.99 9.03
N ILE A 18 3.05 -4.21 7.98
CA ILE A 18 4.30 -4.97 8.05
C ILE A 18 5.48 -4.05 8.33
N ALA A 19 5.56 -2.90 7.67
CA ALA A 19 6.67 -1.98 7.79
C ALA A 19 6.28 -0.55 7.39
N THR A 20 7.05 0.42 7.86
CA THR A 20 6.96 1.84 7.49
C THR A 20 8.32 2.33 7.02
N ALA A 21 8.33 3.12 5.96
CA ALA A 21 9.49 3.79 5.41
C ALA A 21 9.20 5.29 5.26
N ASP A 22 10.25 6.05 4.96
CA ASP A 22 10.18 7.50 4.74
C ASP A 22 9.46 8.21 5.90
N ALA A 23 9.92 7.98 7.14
CA ALA A 23 9.30 8.52 8.37
C ALA A 23 7.78 8.25 8.53
N GLY A 24 7.24 7.23 7.85
CA GLY A 24 5.81 6.89 7.86
C GLY A 24 5.03 7.36 6.63
N TRP A 25 5.67 8.01 5.65
CA TRP A 25 5.06 8.41 4.38
C TRP A 25 4.86 7.24 3.41
N THR A 26 5.58 6.14 3.61
CA THR A 26 5.34 4.89 2.87
C THR A 26 5.10 3.75 3.84
N ILE A 27 4.01 3.00 3.65
CA ILE A 27 3.62 1.92 4.55
C ILE A 27 3.40 0.65 3.73
N LEU A 28 4.07 -0.43 4.12
CA LEU A 28 3.83 -1.76 3.60
C LEU A 28 2.74 -2.45 4.43
N TYR A 29 1.64 -2.78 3.78
CA TYR A 29 0.56 -3.59 4.29
C TYR A 29 0.59 -4.99 3.68
N ARG A 30 0.08 -5.96 4.43
CA ARG A 30 -0.21 -7.31 3.95
C ARG A 30 -1.67 -7.60 4.20
N ASP A 31 -2.39 -7.96 3.15
CA ASP A 31 -3.76 -8.43 3.27
C ASP A 31 -3.74 -9.84 3.89
N ARG A 32 -4.38 -10.01 5.05
CA ARG A 32 -4.42 -11.29 5.76
C ARG A 32 -5.23 -12.36 5.05
N ASP A 33 -6.15 -11.94 4.20
CA ASP A 33 -7.10 -12.81 3.49
C ASP A 33 -6.49 -13.39 2.20
N THR A 34 -5.81 -12.56 1.42
CA THR A 34 -5.19 -12.95 0.14
C THR A 34 -3.67 -13.13 0.22
N ALA A 35 -3.07 -12.86 1.38
CA ALA A 35 -1.62 -12.81 1.59
C ALA A 35 -0.86 -11.85 0.65
N GLN A 36 -1.58 -10.95 -0.03
CA GLN A 36 -0.99 -9.98 -0.97
C GLN A 36 -0.38 -8.79 -0.24
N PHE A 37 0.68 -8.23 -0.82
CA PHE A 37 1.35 -7.04 -0.29
C PHE A 37 0.82 -5.78 -0.97
N TRP A 38 0.71 -4.71 -0.19
CA TRP A 38 0.18 -3.43 -0.63
C TRP A 38 1.04 -2.32 -0.07
N GLU A 39 1.35 -1.35 -0.89
CA GLU A 39 2.11 -0.17 -0.53
C GLU A 39 1.18 1.03 -0.50
N LEU A 40 1.16 1.73 0.63
CA LEU A 40 0.48 3.00 0.78
C LEU A 40 1.52 4.11 0.78
N SER A 41 1.44 5.02 -0.18
CA SER A 41 2.37 6.15 -0.30
C SER A 41 1.61 7.48 -0.39
N TYR A 42 2.24 8.56 0.05
CA TYR A 42 1.72 9.92 -0.02
C TYR A 42 2.62 10.83 -0.90
N PRO A 43 2.62 10.64 -2.23
CA PRO A 43 3.59 11.26 -3.14
C PRO A 43 3.46 12.79 -3.32
N SER A 44 2.36 13.41 -2.87
CA SER A 44 2.11 14.85 -3.02
C SER A 44 1.82 15.52 -1.67
N SER A 45 2.73 15.35 -0.71
CA SER A 45 2.65 16.03 0.60
C SER A 45 2.99 17.53 0.55
N ASP A 46 3.53 18.01 -0.57
CA ASP A 46 3.93 19.41 -0.79
C ASP A 46 2.74 20.36 -1.08
N MET A 47 1.62 19.83 -1.59
CA MET A 47 0.38 20.60 -1.66
C MET A 47 -0.25 20.62 -0.27
N HIS A 48 -0.51 21.82 0.26
CA HIS A 48 -1.21 22.18 1.52
C HIS A 48 -2.58 21.47 1.73
N GLY A 49 -2.58 20.14 1.80
CA GLY A 49 -3.78 19.33 1.73
C GLY A 49 -3.56 17.82 1.66
N GLY A 50 -2.30 17.32 1.66
CA GLY A 50 -2.00 15.89 1.71
C GLY A 50 -2.57 15.18 0.49
N GLY A 51 -1.80 15.14 -0.60
CA GLY A 51 -2.23 14.52 -1.85
C GLY A 51 -2.82 13.12 -1.69
N PRO A 52 -3.58 12.65 -2.70
CA PRO A 52 -4.34 11.41 -2.62
C PRO A 52 -3.44 10.27 -2.19
N ARG A 53 -3.89 9.55 -1.15
CA ARG A 53 -3.27 8.31 -0.71
C ARG A 53 -3.21 7.34 -1.90
N CYS A 54 -2.02 6.94 -2.30
CA CYS A 54 -1.83 5.98 -3.36
C CYS A 54 -1.65 4.61 -2.74
N LEU A 55 -2.62 3.72 -2.94
CA LEU A 55 -2.50 2.32 -2.55
C LEU A 55 -2.15 1.49 -3.79
N ARG A 56 -0.96 0.91 -3.81
CA ARG A 56 -0.43 0.11 -4.91
C ARG A 56 -0.28 -1.34 -4.48
N GLN A 57 -0.87 -2.27 -5.23
CA GLN A 57 -0.64 -3.69 -5.00
C GLN A 57 0.77 -4.07 -5.45
N LEU A 58 1.51 -4.79 -4.60
CA LEU A 58 2.84 -5.28 -4.87
C LEU A 58 2.81 -6.79 -5.16
N PHE A 59 3.48 -7.19 -6.23
CA PHE A 59 3.69 -8.59 -6.59
C PHE A 59 5.05 -9.07 -6.08
N ILE A 60 5.21 -9.07 -4.76
CA ILE A 60 6.40 -9.58 -4.08
C ILE A 60 6.04 -10.83 -3.28
N GLU A 61 7.01 -11.73 -3.11
CA GLU A 61 6.81 -12.96 -2.34
C GLU A 61 7.11 -12.74 -0.85
N SER A 62 7.90 -11.72 -0.52
CA SER A 62 8.36 -11.46 0.84
C SER A 62 8.58 -9.99 1.11
N ALA A 63 8.28 -9.55 2.34
CA ALA A 63 8.47 -8.16 2.77
C ALA A 63 9.91 -7.65 2.63
N HIS A 64 10.92 -8.53 2.71
CA HIS A 64 12.33 -8.17 2.50
C HIS A 64 12.65 -7.73 1.06
N GLN A 65 11.82 -8.10 0.08
CA GLN A 65 11.97 -7.67 -1.31
C GLN A 65 11.36 -6.29 -1.55
N TRP A 66 10.53 -5.80 -0.64
CA TRP A 66 9.96 -4.47 -0.74
C TRP A 66 11.06 -3.42 -0.63
N LYS A 67 11.09 -2.52 -1.62
CA LYS A 67 11.96 -1.34 -1.64
C LYS A 67 11.06 -0.12 -1.79
N PRO A 68 10.96 0.74 -0.77
CA PRO A 68 10.26 2.00 -0.93
C PRO A 68 10.96 2.82 -2.02
N ASP A 69 10.17 3.55 -2.81
CA ASP A 69 10.70 4.49 -3.79
C ASP A 69 11.46 5.59 -3.02
N GLU A 70 12.80 5.58 -3.11
CA GLU A 70 13.64 6.68 -2.62
C GLU A 70 13.44 7.86 -3.58
N LYS A 71 12.53 8.77 -3.23
CA LYS A 71 12.36 10.03 -3.94
C LYS A 71 13.37 11.08 -3.49
#